data_AF-A0A0G1XEN4-F1
#
_entry.id   AF-A0A0G1XEN4-F1
#
_cell.length_a   1.000
_cell.length_b   1.000
_cell.length_c   1.000
_cell.angle_alpha   90.00
_cell.angle_beta   90.00
_cell.angle_gamma   90.00
#
_symmetry.space_group_name_H-M   'P 1'
#
loop_
_entity.id
_entity.type
_entity.pdbx_description
1 polymer ?
#
loop_
_entity_poly.entity_id
_entity_poly.type
_entity_poly.pdbx_seq_one_letter_code
_entity_poly.pdbx_strand_id
1 'polypeptide(L)'
;MLVLGWSRKLKTGFLGEGFEALELHFLQIHRSKPVYGKHKTAASGDNLPKLDDRSPGPYTRSLLSPMNNLVYNKIADLVRNANRILLLTDERIDGDTTGSTLGLYHVLSAMGKHVDVFSPKAIPHTLQFMPGVEAISHDASLFEQDDIDLVIICDCSDGTYIKQFLPKMQRKVPLISFDHHSTNPRYGTVNCIEPNAASTADVVWRFIKFAGLPMNKAAAQCLLTGITTDTQALFSANTTGDAIEASAELTKLGGRLHDIVRHTFMNKSETSLKLWGLAFERLFYDESFDAIATAITLEDIQRYEANTEDIEGISNFLNAMLDETHEVVVVYRETDDGAVKGSVRSRGRNVAKQAEAMYGGGGHKLAAGFKVKNAHLKEDDGIWKIVKHLQSDQAPNFVS
;
A
#
# COMPACT_ATOMS: atom_id res chain seq x y z
N MET A 1 18.71 41.52 10.30
CA MET A 1 19.34 42.83 10.07
C MET A 1 20.56 42.96 10.98
N LEU A 2 21.75 42.60 10.48
CA LEU A 2 23.05 43.19 10.82
C LEU A 2 24.08 42.58 9.87
N VAL A 3 24.44 43.39 8.88
CA VAL A 3 25.50 43.20 7.89
C VAL A 3 26.81 43.59 8.56
N LEU A 4 27.86 42.77 8.45
CA LEU A 4 29.24 43.24 8.38
C LEU A 4 30.08 42.23 7.59
N GLY A 5 30.44 42.60 6.37
CA GLY A 5 31.62 42.03 5.70
C GLY A 5 32.90 42.72 6.21
N TRP A 6 34.05 42.12 5.91
CA TRP A 6 35.16 42.78 5.21
C TRP A 6 36.24 41.76 4.82
N SER A 7 36.84 42.05 3.68
CA SER A 7 37.88 41.33 2.95
C SER A 7 39.28 41.71 3.42
N ARG A 8 40.26 40.79 3.36
CA ARG A 8 41.57 41.03 2.70
C ARG A 8 42.43 39.77 2.58
N LYS A 9 42.89 39.53 1.35
CA LYS A 9 44.06 38.70 0.97
C LYS A 9 45.37 39.39 1.40
N LEU A 10 46.41 38.60 1.71
CA LEU A 10 47.76 38.73 1.13
C LEU A 10 48.66 37.51 1.49
N LYS A 11 49.67 37.30 0.64
CA LYS A 11 50.51 36.09 0.43
C LYS A 11 51.88 36.18 1.11
N THR A 12 52.58 35.03 1.13
CA THR A 12 54.04 34.74 1.23
C THR A 12 54.69 34.89 2.62
N GLY A 13 55.56 34.03 3.14
CA GLY A 13 56.19 32.75 2.73
C GLY A 13 57.24 32.32 3.80
N PHE A 14 57.92 31.19 3.56
CA PHE A 14 59.11 30.60 4.23
C PHE A 14 58.98 29.56 5.37
N LEU A 15 59.30 28.31 4.97
CA LEU A 15 60.04 27.19 5.58
C LEU A 15 60.34 27.16 7.10
N GLY A 16 60.01 26.01 7.71
CA GLY A 16 60.59 25.53 8.97
C GLY A 16 59.97 24.18 9.40
N GLU A 17 60.78 23.14 9.44
CA GLU A 17 60.43 21.76 9.83
C GLU A 17 59.95 21.65 11.29
N GLY A 18 59.04 20.72 11.57
CA GLY A 18 58.67 20.35 12.94
C GLY A 18 57.45 19.43 13.00
N PHE A 19 57.68 18.15 13.28
CA PHE A 19 56.68 17.16 13.67
C PHE A 19 55.80 17.66 14.83
N GLU A 20 54.47 17.47 14.77
CA GLU A 20 53.66 16.79 15.80
C GLU A 20 52.14 16.86 15.53
N ALA A 21 51.47 15.75 15.87
CA ALA A 21 50.06 15.56 16.22
C ALA A 21 48.95 15.79 15.16
N LEU A 22 48.42 14.68 14.63
CA LEU A 22 47.03 14.58 14.18
C LEU A 22 46.10 14.80 15.38
N GLU A 23 45.42 15.95 15.45
CA GLU A 23 44.25 16.13 16.32
C GLU A 23 42.96 15.87 15.53
N LEU A 24 42.31 14.76 15.89
CA LEU A 24 40.93 14.42 15.55
C LEU A 24 39.97 15.53 15.99
N HIS A 25 39.41 16.27 15.03
CA HIS A 25 38.28 17.16 15.28
C HIS A 25 37.02 16.33 15.59
N PHE A 26 36.71 16.13 16.87
CA PHE A 26 35.37 15.75 17.30
C PHE A 26 34.44 16.97 17.19
N LEU A 27 33.44 16.87 16.32
CA LEU A 27 32.32 17.82 16.26
C LEU A 27 31.57 17.85 17.59
N GLN A 28 31.73 18.93 18.34
CA GLN A 28 30.98 19.21 19.55
C GLN A 28 29.61 19.79 19.19
N ILE A 29 28.61 18.93 18.96
CA ILE A 29 27.22 19.34 18.76
C ILE A 29 26.75 20.10 20.01
N HIS A 30 26.53 21.41 19.87
CA HIS A 30 25.99 22.27 20.93
C HIS A 30 24.57 21.81 21.29
N ARG A 31 24.41 21.28 22.50
CA ARG A 31 23.09 21.02 23.10
C ARG A 31 22.44 22.37 23.45
N SER A 32 21.45 22.77 22.66
CA SER A 32 20.48 23.79 23.09
C SER A 32 19.63 23.22 24.23
N LYS A 33 19.57 23.94 25.36
CA LYS A 33 18.71 23.59 26.49
C LYS A 33 17.23 23.79 26.11
N PRO A 34 16.31 22.93 26.56
CA PRO A 34 14.88 23.16 26.35
C PRO A 34 14.40 24.34 27.20
N VAL A 35 13.71 25.30 26.56
CA VAL A 35 12.99 26.38 27.22
C VAL A 35 11.64 25.82 27.67
N TYR A 36 11.52 25.43 28.94
CA TYR A 36 10.23 25.16 29.56
C TYR A 36 9.58 26.49 29.97
N GLY A 37 8.57 26.91 29.21
CA GLY A 37 7.69 28.02 29.57
C GLY A 37 6.84 27.65 30.79
N LYS A 38 6.98 28.42 31.88
CA LYS A 38 6.11 28.33 33.05
C LYS A 38 4.72 28.85 32.69
N HIS A 39 3.74 27.97 32.51
CA HIS A 39 2.33 28.36 32.55
C HIS A 39 1.80 28.33 33.98
N LYS A 40 1.24 29.47 34.39
CA LYS A 40 0.58 29.71 35.67
C LYS A 40 -0.61 28.78 35.84
N THR A 41 -0.67 28.08 36.97
CA THR A 41 -1.84 27.37 37.47
C THR A 41 -2.92 28.39 37.87
N ALA A 42 -4.08 28.34 37.21
CA ALA A 42 -5.31 28.94 37.70
C ALA A 42 -6.27 27.79 38.07
N ALA A 43 -6.66 27.75 39.34
CA ALA A 43 -7.68 26.88 39.87
C ALA A 43 -9.07 27.44 39.51
N SER A 44 -9.95 26.60 38.98
CA SER A 44 -11.41 26.73 39.17
C SER A 44 -12.14 25.55 38.51
N GLY A 45 -13.05 24.93 39.26
CA GLY A 45 -14.29 24.38 38.70
C GLY A 45 -14.37 22.86 38.64
N ASP A 46 -14.83 22.28 39.75
CA ASP A 46 -15.49 20.99 39.79
C ASP A 46 -16.61 20.90 38.74
N ASN A 47 -16.51 19.92 37.83
CA ASN A 47 -17.62 19.16 37.24
C ASN A 47 -17.08 18.23 36.14
N LEU A 48 -16.46 17.12 36.56
CA LEU A 48 -16.31 15.95 35.70
C LEU A 48 -17.48 15.01 35.99
N PRO A 49 -18.29 14.61 34.99
CA PRO A 49 -19.34 13.64 35.22
C PRO A 49 -18.72 12.30 35.64
N LYS A 50 -19.25 11.73 36.73
CA LYS A 50 -18.89 10.40 37.23
C LYS A 50 -19.04 9.39 36.08
N LEU A 51 -17.93 8.71 35.76
CA LEU A 51 -17.94 7.51 34.92
C LEU A 51 -18.82 6.46 35.62
N ASP A 52 -19.99 6.24 35.02
CA ASP A 52 -20.96 5.25 35.43
C ASP A 52 -20.38 3.84 35.30
N ASP A 53 -20.63 3.04 36.33
CA ASP A 53 -20.37 1.61 36.43
C ASP A 53 -21.20 0.89 35.37
N ARG A 54 -20.61 0.70 34.19
CA ARG A 54 -21.13 -0.24 33.21
C ARG A 54 -20.42 -1.57 33.38
N SER A 55 -21.07 -2.44 34.13
CA SER A 55 -20.91 -3.88 34.05
C SER A 55 -20.77 -4.30 32.56
N PRO A 56 -19.81 -5.16 32.18
CA PRO A 56 -19.62 -5.53 30.79
C PRO A 56 -20.88 -6.26 30.30
N GLY A 57 -21.68 -5.54 29.49
CA GLY A 57 -22.80 -6.11 28.76
C GLY A 57 -22.32 -7.18 27.77
N PRO A 58 -23.22 -8.05 27.31
CA PRO A 58 -22.83 -9.16 26.47
C PRO A 58 -22.46 -8.62 25.09
N TYR A 59 -21.17 -8.51 24.80
CA TYR A 59 -20.70 -8.51 23.40
C TYR A 59 -20.92 -9.92 22.86
N THR A 60 -22.20 -10.24 22.62
CA THR A 60 -22.62 -11.41 21.86
C THR A 60 -22.03 -11.28 20.47
N ARG A 61 -21.29 -12.33 20.08
CA ARG A 61 -20.89 -12.70 18.71
C ARG A 61 -21.59 -11.85 17.66
N SER A 62 -20.81 -11.17 16.82
CA SER A 62 -21.27 -10.73 15.50
C SER A 62 -22.00 -11.91 14.84
N LEU A 63 -23.33 -11.89 14.92
CA LEU A 63 -24.19 -12.85 14.27
C LEU A 63 -24.09 -12.48 12.80
N LEU A 64 -23.15 -13.12 12.11
CA LEU A 64 -23.09 -13.11 10.65
C LEU A 64 -24.51 -13.24 10.11
N SER A 65 -24.84 -12.41 9.11
CA SER A 65 -26.19 -12.39 8.56
C SER A 65 -26.60 -13.82 8.13
N PRO A 66 -27.89 -14.19 8.21
CA PRO A 66 -28.34 -15.51 7.75
C PRO A 66 -27.90 -15.85 6.32
N MET A 67 -27.76 -14.84 5.46
CA MET A 67 -27.24 -15.00 4.10
C MET A 67 -25.74 -15.36 4.08
N ASN A 68 -24.93 -14.73 4.94
CA ASN A 68 -23.49 -15.03 5.04
C ASN A 68 -23.28 -16.48 5.48
N ASN A 69 -24.10 -16.98 6.41
CA ASN A 69 -24.03 -18.37 6.86
C ASN A 69 -24.31 -19.37 5.73
N LEU A 70 -25.26 -19.07 4.83
CA LEU A 70 -25.54 -19.94 3.68
C LEU A 70 -24.37 -19.98 2.70
N VAL A 71 -23.77 -18.82 2.40
CA VAL A 71 -22.59 -18.72 1.53
C VAL A 71 -21.42 -19.47 2.16
N TYR A 72 -21.14 -19.24 3.45
CA TYR A 72 -20.06 -19.93 4.15
C TYR A 72 -20.25 -21.43 4.21
N ASN A 73 -21.46 -21.93 4.45
CA ASN A 73 -21.74 -23.37 4.40
C ASN A 73 -21.47 -23.94 3.01
N LYS A 74 -21.92 -23.27 1.95
CA LYS A 74 -21.67 -23.71 0.56
C LYS A 74 -20.18 -23.74 0.22
N ILE A 75 -19.41 -22.74 0.67
CA ILE A 75 -17.95 -22.70 0.52
C ILE A 75 -17.32 -23.85 1.30
N ALA A 76 -17.72 -24.07 2.55
CA ALA A 76 -17.18 -25.14 3.39
C ALA A 76 -17.44 -26.52 2.77
N ASP A 77 -18.60 -26.75 2.17
CA ASP A 77 -18.93 -28.00 1.48
C ASP A 77 -18.06 -28.21 0.24
N LEU A 78 -17.86 -27.17 -0.58
CA LEU A 78 -16.95 -27.24 -1.74
C LEU A 78 -15.51 -27.53 -1.31
N VAL A 79 -15.01 -26.85 -0.28
CA VAL A 79 -13.65 -27.03 0.26
C VAL A 79 -13.46 -28.44 0.84
N ARG A 80 -14.45 -28.98 1.58
CA ARG A 80 -14.35 -30.32 2.15
C ARG A 80 -14.32 -31.41 1.08
N ASN A 81 -15.11 -31.25 0.02
CA ASN A 81 -15.24 -32.21 -1.07
C ASN A 81 -14.11 -32.15 -2.12
N ALA A 82 -13.43 -31.01 -2.27
CA ALA A 82 -12.30 -30.87 -3.17
C ALA A 82 -11.05 -31.56 -2.62
N ASN A 83 -10.25 -32.23 -3.46
CA ASN A 83 -8.96 -32.78 -3.07
C ASN A 83 -7.80 -31.94 -3.62
N ARG A 84 -7.93 -31.48 -4.87
CA ARG A 84 -6.98 -30.56 -5.49
C ARG A 84 -7.60 -29.18 -5.70
N ILE A 85 -6.95 -28.16 -5.16
CA ILE A 85 -7.43 -26.78 -5.15
C ILE A 85 -6.39 -25.88 -5.79
N LEU A 86 -6.82 -25.04 -6.74
CA LEU A 86 -6.00 -23.99 -7.31
C LEU A 86 -6.39 -22.64 -6.68
N LEU A 87 -5.45 -22.00 -6.00
CA LEU A 87 -5.59 -20.66 -5.46
C LEU A 87 -5.02 -19.62 -6.42
N LEU A 88 -5.73 -18.52 -6.62
CA LEU A 88 -5.33 -17.43 -7.50
C LEU A 88 -5.12 -16.14 -6.70
N THR A 89 -4.06 -15.40 -7.03
CA THR A 89 -3.92 -13.98 -6.62
C THR A 89 -4.54 -13.08 -7.68
N ASP A 90 -4.92 -11.84 -7.36
CA ASP A 90 -5.17 -10.84 -8.41
C ASP A 90 -3.87 -10.51 -9.19
N GLU A 91 -3.99 -9.78 -10.30
CA GLU A 91 -2.84 -9.19 -10.99
C GLU A 91 -2.28 -7.95 -10.30
N ARG A 92 -3.05 -7.36 -9.38
CA ARG A 92 -2.58 -6.35 -8.43
C ARG A 92 -2.02 -7.09 -7.23
N ILE A 93 -0.70 -7.19 -7.15
CA ILE A 93 -0.05 -7.88 -6.03
C ILE A 93 0.19 -6.90 -4.90
N ASP A 94 -0.59 -7.05 -3.84
CA ASP A 94 -0.39 -6.36 -2.56
C ASP A 94 -0.46 -7.37 -1.39
N GLY A 95 -0.35 -6.84 -0.17
CA GLY A 95 -0.35 -7.67 1.03
C GLY A 95 -1.69 -8.34 1.32
N ASP A 96 -2.81 -7.78 0.87
CA ASP A 96 -4.14 -8.37 1.11
C ASP A 96 -4.42 -9.50 0.12
N THR A 97 -4.19 -9.25 -1.17
CA THR A 97 -4.21 -10.29 -2.20
C THR A 97 -3.28 -11.46 -1.83
N THR A 98 -2.03 -11.18 -1.48
CA THR A 98 -1.06 -12.25 -1.15
C THR A 98 -1.39 -12.90 0.20
N GLY A 99 -1.82 -12.12 1.19
CA GLY A 99 -2.09 -12.55 2.56
C GLY A 99 -3.32 -13.44 2.69
N SER A 100 -4.40 -13.07 2.01
CA SER A 100 -5.62 -13.88 1.93
C SER A 100 -5.38 -15.21 1.21
N THR A 101 -4.68 -15.17 0.06
CA THR A 101 -4.33 -16.37 -0.73
C THR A 101 -3.41 -17.31 0.02
N LEU A 102 -2.27 -16.83 0.56
CA LEU A 102 -1.34 -17.69 1.31
C LEU A 102 -1.92 -18.11 2.67
N GLY A 103 -2.81 -17.31 3.26
CA GLY A 103 -3.57 -17.69 4.45
C GLY A 103 -4.41 -18.94 4.19
N LEU A 104 -5.17 -18.95 3.09
CA LEU A 104 -5.92 -20.13 2.64
C LEU A 104 -5.00 -21.30 2.26
N TYR A 105 -3.87 -21.04 1.59
CA TYR A 105 -2.88 -22.08 1.26
C TYR A 105 -2.51 -22.89 2.50
N HIS A 106 -2.06 -22.23 3.57
CA HIS A 106 -1.66 -22.91 4.80
C HIS A 106 -2.81 -23.65 5.49
N VAL A 107 -4.02 -23.09 5.50
CA VAL A 107 -5.20 -23.74 6.08
C VAL A 107 -5.57 -24.99 5.30
N LEU A 108 -5.64 -24.90 3.97
CA LEU A 108 -6.04 -25.99 3.09
C LEU A 108 -4.99 -27.09 3.06
N SER A 109 -3.70 -26.75 3.04
CA SER A 109 -2.61 -27.71 3.19
C SER A 109 -2.66 -28.42 4.55
N ALA A 110 -2.98 -27.72 5.64
CA ALA A 110 -3.16 -28.33 6.96
C ALA A 110 -4.38 -29.28 7.03
N MET A 111 -5.35 -29.13 6.13
CA MET A 111 -6.46 -30.08 5.95
C MET A 111 -6.06 -31.30 5.09
N GLY A 112 -4.80 -31.40 4.63
CA GLY A 112 -4.32 -32.48 3.79
C GLY A 112 -4.72 -32.37 2.32
N LYS A 113 -5.13 -31.18 1.85
CA LYS A 113 -5.47 -30.93 0.44
C LYS A 113 -4.19 -30.72 -0.39
N HIS A 114 -4.26 -31.05 -1.68
CA HIS A 114 -3.25 -30.65 -2.65
C HIS A 114 -3.57 -29.23 -3.12
N VAL A 115 -2.68 -28.27 -2.83
CA VAL A 115 -2.95 -26.84 -3.08
C VAL A 115 -1.86 -26.26 -3.95
N ASP A 116 -2.23 -25.83 -5.15
CA ASP A 116 -1.39 -25.05 -6.04
C ASP A 116 -1.75 -23.56 -5.90
N VAL A 117 -0.76 -22.67 -6.01
CA VAL A 117 -0.99 -21.23 -5.99
C VAL A 117 -0.45 -20.62 -7.28
N PHE A 118 -1.30 -19.90 -8.01
CA PHE A 118 -0.91 -19.19 -9.22
C PHE A 118 -0.98 -17.68 -9.03
N SER A 119 0.06 -16.99 -9.50
CA SER A 119 0.06 -15.54 -9.63
C SER A 119 0.49 -15.11 -11.03
N PRO A 120 -0.23 -14.20 -11.71
CA PRO A 120 0.15 -13.72 -13.03
C PRO A 120 1.34 -12.75 -13.03
N LYS A 121 1.77 -12.26 -11.85
CA LYS A 121 2.89 -11.32 -11.70
C LYS A 121 3.81 -11.75 -10.56
N ALA A 122 5.06 -11.28 -10.60
CA ALA A 122 6.02 -11.53 -9.54
C ALA A 122 5.57 -10.90 -8.21
N ILE A 123 5.87 -11.58 -7.11
CA ILE A 123 5.57 -11.09 -5.76
C ILE A 123 6.61 -10.03 -5.35
N PRO A 124 6.19 -8.82 -4.94
CA PRO A 124 7.11 -7.75 -4.52
C PRO A 124 8.05 -8.19 -3.40
N HIS A 125 9.27 -7.63 -3.38
CA HIS A 125 10.29 -7.95 -2.37
C HIS A 125 9.78 -7.70 -0.93
N THR A 126 8.93 -6.68 -0.74
CA THR A 126 8.31 -6.33 0.56
C THR A 126 7.40 -7.43 1.12
N LEU A 127 6.98 -8.40 0.31
CA LEU A 127 6.12 -9.53 0.70
C LEU A 127 6.85 -10.88 0.70
N GLN A 128 8.13 -10.93 0.30
CA GLN A 128 8.92 -12.16 0.24
C GLN A 128 9.19 -12.78 1.63
N PHE A 129 8.92 -12.06 2.72
CA PHE A 129 9.02 -12.59 4.09
C PHE A 129 7.84 -13.51 4.47
N MET A 130 6.77 -13.53 3.66
CA MET A 130 5.55 -14.26 3.98
C MET A 130 5.77 -15.77 3.85
N PRO A 131 5.37 -16.58 4.85
CA PRO A 131 5.50 -18.03 4.77
C PRO A 131 4.75 -18.62 3.57
N GLY A 132 5.40 -19.49 2.79
CA GLY A 132 4.79 -20.17 1.65
C GLY A 132 4.77 -19.33 0.36
N VAL A 133 5.41 -18.17 0.33
CA VAL A 133 5.55 -17.35 -0.90
C VAL A 133 6.26 -18.12 -2.01
N GLU A 134 7.18 -19.01 -1.65
CA GLU A 134 7.90 -19.90 -2.56
C GLU A 134 7.02 -20.94 -3.25
N ALA A 135 5.80 -21.19 -2.75
CA ALA A 135 4.83 -22.08 -3.38
C ALA A 135 4.05 -21.41 -4.52
N ILE A 136 4.21 -20.09 -4.71
CA ILE A 136 3.54 -19.35 -5.77
C ILE A 136 4.23 -19.66 -7.10
N SER A 137 3.47 -20.24 -8.02
CA SER A 137 3.87 -20.48 -9.40
C SER A 137 3.39 -19.35 -10.31
N HIS A 138 4.17 -19.08 -11.34
CA HIS A 138 3.81 -18.20 -12.46
C HIS A 138 3.52 -19.00 -13.75
N ASP A 139 3.57 -20.34 -13.67
CA ASP A 139 3.33 -21.21 -14.81
C ASP A 139 1.82 -21.40 -15.05
N ALA A 140 1.35 -20.88 -16.17
CA ALA A 140 -0.04 -21.00 -16.59
C ALA A 140 -0.43 -22.43 -17.02
N SER A 141 0.52 -23.37 -17.15
CA SER A 141 0.23 -24.79 -17.40
C SER A 141 -0.59 -25.44 -16.28
N LEU A 142 -0.64 -24.82 -15.09
CA LEU A 142 -1.53 -25.22 -14.00
C LEU A 142 -3.01 -25.22 -14.40
N PHE A 143 -3.43 -24.34 -15.32
CA PHE A 143 -4.82 -24.31 -15.79
C PHE A 143 -5.16 -25.44 -16.76
N GLU A 144 -4.18 -26.21 -17.22
CA GLU A 144 -4.38 -27.32 -18.18
C GLU A 144 -4.50 -28.68 -17.48
N GLN A 145 -4.26 -28.72 -16.16
CA GLN A 145 -4.42 -29.92 -15.33
C GLN A 145 -5.90 -30.33 -15.22
N ASP A 146 -6.19 -31.61 -15.37
CA ASP A 146 -7.55 -32.16 -15.41
C ASP A 146 -8.11 -32.53 -14.03
N ASP A 147 -7.23 -32.67 -13.03
CA ASP A 147 -7.52 -33.10 -11.68
C ASP A 147 -7.88 -31.97 -10.70
N ILE A 148 -7.91 -30.70 -11.12
CA ILE A 148 -8.29 -29.56 -10.27
C ILE A 148 -9.80 -29.55 -9.98
N ASP A 149 -10.17 -29.72 -8.71
CA ASP A 149 -11.57 -29.84 -8.27
C ASP A 149 -12.23 -28.50 -7.93
N LEU A 150 -11.43 -27.51 -7.56
CA LEU A 150 -11.89 -26.23 -7.06
C LEU A 150 -10.88 -25.13 -7.38
N VAL A 151 -11.39 -23.99 -7.83
CA VAL A 151 -10.60 -22.76 -7.94
C VAL A 151 -11.10 -21.77 -6.90
N ILE A 152 -10.18 -21.11 -6.20
CA ILE A 152 -10.49 -20.02 -5.29
C ILE A 152 -9.66 -18.81 -5.68
N ILE A 153 -10.30 -17.66 -5.84
CA ILE A 153 -9.61 -16.38 -5.98
C ILE A 153 -9.90 -15.47 -4.80
N CYS A 154 -8.87 -14.77 -4.36
CA CYS A 154 -8.96 -13.75 -3.34
C CYS A 154 -8.63 -12.37 -3.92
N ASP A 155 -9.38 -11.36 -3.47
CA ASP A 155 -9.08 -9.94 -3.63
C ASP A 155 -9.02 -9.41 -5.07
N CYS A 156 -9.76 -10.06 -5.98
CA CYS A 156 -9.83 -9.66 -7.37
C CYS A 156 -11.17 -9.00 -7.70
N SER A 157 -11.14 -7.68 -7.86
CA SER A 157 -12.33 -6.84 -7.93
C SER A 157 -13.13 -6.91 -9.23
N ASP A 158 -12.58 -7.38 -10.35
CA ASP A 158 -13.32 -7.43 -11.63
C ASP A 158 -13.31 -8.81 -12.31
N GLY A 159 -12.37 -9.68 -11.91
CA GLY A 159 -12.18 -11.00 -12.47
C GLY A 159 -11.75 -11.01 -13.94
N THR A 160 -11.34 -9.87 -14.50
CA THR A 160 -11.09 -9.70 -15.94
C THR A 160 -9.96 -10.62 -16.40
N TYR A 161 -8.83 -10.61 -15.68
CA TYR A 161 -7.67 -11.41 -16.05
C TYR A 161 -7.89 -12.92 -15.82
N ILE A 162 -8.87 -13.33 -15.00
CA ILE A 162 -9.18 -14.75 -14.80
C ILE A 162 -9.89 -15.32 -16.05
N LYS A 163 -10.66 -14.49 -16.76
CA LYS A 163 -11.46 -14.91 -17.94
C LYS A 163 -10.60 -15.42 -19.10
N GLN A 164 -9.32 -15.06 -19.16
CA GLN A 164 -8.37 -15.61 -20.13
C GLN A 164 -7.77 -16.98 -19.72
N PHE A 165 -7.86 -17.34 -18.44
CA PHE A 165 -7.26 -18.58 -17.91
C PHE A 165 -8.27 -19.71 -17.71
N LEU A 166 -9.45 -19.43 -17.15
CA LEU A 166 -10.47 -20.47 -16.92
C LEU A 166 -10.89 -21.27 -18.16
N PRO A 167 -11.00 -20.68 -19.37
CA PRO A 167 -11.32 -21.44 -20.57
C PRO A 167 -10.28 -22.49 -20.96
N LYS A 168 -9.07 -22.43 -20.40
CA LYS A 168 -8.02 -23.44 -20.63
C LYS A 168 -8.23 -24.72 -19.82
N MET A 169 -9.06 -24.67 -18.78
CA MET A 169 -9.37 -25.84 -17.97
C MET A 169 -10.19 -26.84 -18.77
N GLN A 170 -9.81 -28.12 -18.73
CA GLN A 170 -10.45 -29.18 -19.51
C GLN A 170 -11.90 -29.46 -19.09
N ARG A 171 -12.28 -29.05 -17.88
CA ARG A 171 -13.63 -29.20 -17.33
C ARG A 171 -14.09 -27.92 -16.64
N LYS A 172 -15.41 -27.82 -16.46
CA LYS A 172 -15.99 -26.74 -15.66
C LYS A 172 -15.73 -26.98 -14.17
N VAL A 173 -14.84 -26.17 -13.59
CA VAL A 173 -14.48 -26.23 -12.17
C VAL A 173 -15.24 -25.13 -11.41
N PRO A 174 -15.83 -25.40 -10.22
CA PRO A 174 -16.40 -24.36 -9.38
C PRO A 174 -15.36 -23.29 -9.03
N LEU A 175 -15.76 -22.02 -9.12
CA LEU A 175 -14.95 -20.87 -8.71
C LEU A 175 -15.54 -20.22 -7.46
N ILE A 176 -14.75 -20.09 -6.41
CA ILE A 176 -15.07 -19.29 -5.22
C ILE A 176 -14.34 -17.95 -5.31
N SER A 177 -15.05 -16.85 -5.11
CA SER A 177 -14.46 -15.50 -5.01
C SER A 177 -14.63 -14.98 -3.59
N PHE A 178 -13.52 -14.70 -2.91
CA PHE A 178 -13.46 -13.92 -1.68
C PHE A 178 -13.03 -12.51 -2.02
N ASP A 179 -13.79 -11.51 -1.60
CA ASP A 179 -13.47 -10.12 -1.89
C ASP A 179 -14.16 -9.16 -0.90
N HIS A 180 -13.61 -7.97 -0.75
CA HIS A 180 -14.21 -6.85 -0.03
C HIS A 180 -14.47 -5.63 -0.94
N HIS A 181 -14.16 -5.70 -2.24
CA HIS A 181 -14.45 -4.59 -3.15
C HIS A 181 -15.95 -4.51 -3.50
N SER A 182 -16.56 -3.35 -3.28
CA SER A 182 -17.96 -3.10 -3.67
C SER A 182 -18.20 -3.17 -5.18
N THR A 183 -17.13 -3.09 -5.98
CA THR A 183 -17.17 -3.13 -7.44
C THR A 183 -17.23 -4.55 -8.01
N ASN A 184 -17.07 -5.59 -7.17
CA ASN A 184 -17.03 -6.96 -7.64
C ASN A 184 -18.35 -7.39 -8.31
N PRO A 185 -18.33 -7.82 -9.60
CA PRO A 185 -19.54 -8.17 -10.33
C PRO A 185 -20.08 -9.56 -9.98
N ARG A 186 -19.53 -10.24 -8.97
CA ARG A 186 -19.90 -11.58 -8.49
C ARG A 186 -19.73 -12.66 -9.56
N TYR A 187 -18.55 -12.67 -10.19
CA TYR A 187 -18.22 -13.54 -11.32
C TYR A 187 -17.98 -15.02 -10.94
N GLY A 188 -17.83 -15.34 -9.65
CA GLY A 188 -17.63 -16.71 -9.17
C GLY A 188 -18.90 -17.56 -9.23
N THR A 189 -18.71 -18.88 -9.12
CA THR A 189 -19.81 -19.84 -8.85
C THR A 189 -20.39 -19.64 -7.45
N VAL A 190 -19.54 -19.27 -6.50
CA VAL A 190 -19.90 -18.82 -5.15
C VAL A 190 -19.14 -17.53 -4.85
N ASN A 191 -19.82 -16.51 -4.35
CA ASN A 191 -19.26 -15.18 -4.17
C ASN A 191 -19.43 -14.74 -2.71
N CYS A 192 -18.33 -14.69 -1.98
CA CYS A 192 -18.24 -14.16 -0.63
C CYS A 192 -17.69 -12.72 -0.71
N ILE A 193 -18.60 -11.77 -0.94
CA ILE A 193 -18.26 -10.36 -1.14
C ILE A 193 -18.79 -9.57 0.05
N GLU A 194 -17.88 -9.00 0.84
CA GLU A 194 -18.18 -8.26 2.09
C GLU A 194 -17.63 -6.83 2.04
N PRO A 195 -18.35 -5.87 1.41
CA PRO A 195 -17.84 -4.51 1.20
C PRO A 195 -17.55 -3.68 2.46
N ASN A 196 -18.04 -4.13 3.61
CA ASN A 196 -17.81 -3.48 4.91
C ASN A 196 -16.62 -4.10 5.66
N ALA A 197 -16.01 -5.17 5.14
CA ALA A 197 -14.81 -5.74 5.71
C ALA A 197 -13.60 -4.84 5.41
N ALA A 198 -12.65 -4.81 6.34
CA ALA A 198 -11.49 -3.95 6.20
C ALA A 198 -10.49 -4.44 5.14
N SER A 199 -10.57 -5.73 4.78
CA SER A 199 -9.70 -6.42 3.82
C SER A 199 -10.33 -7.77 3.43
N THR A 200 -9.90 -8.36 2.31
CA THR A 200 -10.23 -9.74 1.93
C THR A 200 -9.67 -10.76 2.94
N ALA A 201 -8.50 -10.52 3.51
CA ALA A 201 -7.93 -11.37 4.57
C ALA A 201 -8.82 -11.44 5.83
N ASP A 202 -9.47 -10.35 6.19
CA ASP A 202 -10.49 -10.31 7.26
C ASP A 202 -11.71 -11.19 6.90
N VAL A 203 -12.20 -11.10 5.65
CA VAL A 203 -13.29 -11.96 5.15
C VAL A 203 -12.93 -13.44 5.23
N VAL A 204 -11.72 -13.79 4.78
CA VAL A 204 -11.20 -15.16 4.82
C VAL A 204 -11.06 -15.65 6.26
N TRP A 205 -10.56 -14.81 7.18
CA TRP A 205 -10.46 -15.15 8.60
C TRP A 205 -11.82 -15.48 9.21
N ARG A 206 -12.84 -14.65 8.95
CA ARG A 206 -14.21 -14.89 9.42
C ARG A 206 -14.78 -16.21 8.91
N PHE A 207 -14.55 -16.52 7.63
CA PHE A 207 -14.95 -17.80 7.04
C PHE A 207 -14.25 -18.99 7.73
N ILE A 208 -12.93 -18.93 7.90
CA ILE A 208 -12.15 -19.99 8.57
C ILE A 208 -12.68 -20.24 9.99
N LYS A 209 -12.92 -19.17 10.74
CA LYS A 209 -13.47 -19.25 12.11
C LYS A 209 -14.88 -19.85 12.12
N PHE A 210 -15.74 -19.45 11.19
CA PHE A 210 -17.08 -20.00 11.06
C PHE A 210 -17.07 -21.50 10.72
N ALA A 211 -16.24 -21.90 9.76
CA ALA A 211 -16.18 -23.28 9.28
C ALA A 211 -15.37 -24.22 10.21
N GLY A 212 -14.72 -23.68 11.24
CA GLY A 212 -13.90 -24.42 12.19
C GLY A 212 -12.67 -25.06 11.55
N LEU A 213 -12.07 -24.39 10.56
CA LEU A 213 -10.92 -24.92 9.82
C LEU A 213 -9.62 -24.79 10.64
N PRO A 214 -8.64 -25.69 10.44
CA PRO A 214 -7.39 -25.65 11.20
C PRO A 214 -6.60 -24.37 10.92
N MET A 215 -5.97 -23.83 11.97
CA MET A 215 -5.12 -22.65 11.89
C MET A 215 -3.74 -22.93 12.45
N ASN A 216 -2.72 -22.53 11.71
CA ASN A 216 -1.34 -22.57 12.15
C ASN A 216 -0.73 -21.16 12.14
N LYS A 217 0.49 -21.04 12.68
CA LYS A 217 1.22 -19.77 12.75
C LYS A 217 1.46 -19.14 11.36
N ALA A 218 1.68 -19.95 10.33
CA ALA A 218 1.95 -19.47 8.98
C ALA A 218 0.69 -18.85 8.35
N ALA A 219 -0.46 -19.52 8.44
CA ALA A 219 -1.76 -18.96 8.05
C ALA A 219 -2.05 -17.66 8.81
N ALA A 220 -1.80 -17.65 10.13
CA ALA A 220 -2.02 -16.46 10.95
C ALA A 220 -1.14 -15.28 10.53
N GLN A 221 0.13 -15.52 10.19
CA GLN A 221 1.03 -14.51 9.66
C GLN A 221 0.53 -13.93 8.34
N CYS A 222 0.09 -14.77 7.40
CA CYS A 222 -0.38 -14.34 6.08
C CYS A 222 -1.68 -13.52 6.18
N LEU A 223 -2.68 -14.00 6.92
CA LEU A 223 -3.94 -13.27 7.10
C LEU A 223 -3.72 -11.95 7.85
N LEU A 224 -2.87 -11.94 8.89
CA LEU A 224 -2.54 -10.71 9.61
C LEU A 224 -1.82 -9.72 8.68
N THR A 225 -1.01 -10.21 7.74
CA THR A 225 -0.35 -9.35 6.74
C THR A 225 -1.39 -8.62 5.90
N GLY A 226 -2.39 -9.32 5.35
CA GLY A 226 -3.42 -8.71 4.53
C GLY A 226 -4.25 -7.65 5.27
N ILE A 227 -4.72 -7.98 6.47
CA ILE A 227 -5.44 -7.02 7.33
C ILE A 227 -4.56 -5.80 7.62
N THR A 228 -3.31 -6.02 8.00
CA THR A 228 -2.37 -4.96 8.37
C THR A 228 -2.06 -4.05 7.17
N THR A 229 -1.86 -4.59 5.97
CA THR A 229 -1.52 -3.77 4.81
C THR A 229 -2.69 -2.94 4.32
N ASP A 230 -3.89 -3.52 4.27
CA ASP A 230 -5.06 -2.81 3.72
C ASP A 230 -5.63 -1.77 4.69
N THR A 231 -5.37 -1.93 5.98
CA THR A 231 -5.69 -0.94 7.03
C THR A 231 -4.55 0.03 7.34
N GLN A 232 -3.45 0.02 6.57
CA GLN A 232 -2.26 0.84 6.81
C GLN A 232 -1.76 0.73 8.26
N ALA A 233 -1.63 -0.49 8.75
CA ALA A 233 -1.34 -0.82 10.15
C ALA A 233 -2.41 -0.29 11.14
N LEU A 234 -3.68 -0.52 10.81
CA LEU A 234 -4.86 -0.14 11.62
C LEU A 234 -5.03 1.38 11.81
N PHE A 235 -4.43 2.20 10.93
CA PHE A 235 -4.50 3.66 10.98
C PHE A 235 -5.54 4.23 10.01
N SER A 236 -5.87 3.56 8.91
CA SER A 236 -6.77 4.12 7.90
C SER A 236 -8.25 4.02 8.27
N ALA A 237 -9.07 4.84 7.60
CA ALA A 237 -10.51 4.98 7.88
C ALA A 237 -11.36 3.73 7.58
N ASN A 238 -10.84 2.76 6.81
CA ASN A 238 -11.46 1.44 6.61
C ASN A 238 -11.21 0.47 7.78
N THR A 239 -10.44 0.86 8.80
CA THR A 239 -10.22 0.02 9.99
C THR A 239 -11.53 -0.14 10.76
N THR A 240 -11.96 -1.39 10.96
CA THR A 240 -13.18 -1.74 11.70
C THR A 240 -12.85 -2.38 13.05
N GLY A 241 -13.83 -2.41 13.97
CA GLY A 241 -13.69 -3.14 15.23
C GLY A 241 -13.40 -4.63 15.01
N ASP A 242 -14.06 -5.24 14.02
CA ASP A 242 -13.82 -6.63 13.62
C ASP A 242 -12.38 -6.85 13.16
N ALA A 243 -11.79 -5.92 12.39
CA ALA A 243 -10.40 -6.03 11.91
C ALA A 243 -9.39 -5.93 13.05
N ILE A 244 -9.66 -5.10 14.06
CA ILE A 244 -8.85 -5.01 15.29
C ILE A 244 -8.94 -6.33 16.08
N GLU A 245 -10.15 -6.88 16.24
CA GLU A 245 -10.35 -8.16 16.92
C GLU A 245 -9.66 -9.31 16.18
N ALA A 246 -9.84 -9.39 14.86
CA ALA A 246 -9.15 -10.34 14.00
C ALA A 246 -7.63 -10.23 14.13
N SER A 247 -7.09 -9.02 14.09
CA SER A 247 -5.64 -8.79 14.26
C SER A 247 -5.14 -9.28 15.63
N ALA A 248 -5.91 -9.07 16.69
CA ALA A 248 -5.58 -9.56 18.02
C ALA A 248 -5.64 -11.10 18.11
N GLU A 249 -6.66 -11.73 17.52
CA GLU A 249 -6.80 -13.19 17.44
C GLU A 249 -5.64 -13.82 16.65
N LEU A 250 -5.32 -13.31 15.46
CA LEU A 250 -4.24 -13.81 14.62
C LEU A 250 -2.85 -13.61 15.26
N THR A 251 -2.68 -12.52 16.00
CA THR A 251 -1.46 -12.29 16.80
C THR A 251 -1.32 -13.35 17.91
N LYS A 252 -2.42 -13.70 18.61
CA LYS A 252 -2.42 -14.79 19.61
C LYS A 252 -2.08 -16.15 18.99
N LEU A 253 -2.47 -16.37 17.73
CA LEU A 253 -2.12 -17.58 16.95
C LEU A 253 -0.68 -17.58 16.42
N GLY A 254 0.12 -16.54 16.75
CA GLY A 254 1.54 -16.47 16.47
C GLY A 254 1.93 -15.57 15.29
N GLY A 255 0.97 -14.87 14.69
CA GLY A 255 1.26 -13.77 13.76
C GLY A 255 2.05 -12.66 14.44
N ARG A 256 3.04 -12.10 13.75
CA ARG A 256 3.94 -11.06 14.26
C ARG A 256 3.73 -9.76 13.52
N LEU A 257 2.89 -8.91 14.09
CA LEU A 257 2.60 -7.57 13.55
C LEU A 257 3.87 -6.73 13.34
N HIS A 258 4.82 -6.79 14.28
CA HIS A 258 6.11 -6.11 14.16
C HIS A 258 6.84 -6.48 12.87
N ASP A 259 6.88 -7.76 12.52
CA ASP A 259 7.61 -8.23 11.34
C ASP A 259 6.90 -7.79 10.06
N ILE A 260 5.57 -7.82 10.05
CA ILE A 260 4.77 -7.31 8.95
C ILE A 260 5.06 -5.84 8.73
N VAL A 261 4.90 -5.02 9.76
CA VAL A 261 5.10 -3.57 9.69
C VAL A 261 6.52 -3.24 9.27
N ARG A 262 7.50 -3.98 9.79
CA ARG A 262 8.91 -3.82 9.41
C ARG A 262 9.10 -4.03 7.91
N HIS A 263 8.63 -5.14 7.34
CA HIS A 263 8.89 -5.48 5.94
C HIS A 263 8.05 -4.65 4.95
N THR A 264 6.82 -4.26 5.31
CA THR A 264 5.90 -3.58 4.39
C THR A 264 5.98 -2.05 4.48
N PHE A 265 6.10 -1.49 5.68
CA PHE A 265 6.06 -0.04 5.88
C PHE A 265 7.42 0.56 6.21
N MET A 266 8.21 -0.08 7.07
CA MET A 266 9.42 0.53 7.66
C MET A 266 10.74 0.14 7.00
N ASN A 267 10.76 -0.79 6.04
CA ASN A 267 11.97 -1.25 5.36
C ASN A 267 12.32 -0.38 4.15
N LYS A 268 12.62 0.90 4.40
CA LYS A 268 13.03 1.85 3.36
C LYS A 268 14.56 1.90 3.26
N SER A 269 15.06 1.94 2.03
CA SER A 269 16.50 2.06 1.78
C SER A 269 16.97 3.49 2.12
N GLU A 270 18.28 3.67 2.32
CA GLU A 270 18.86 5.02 2.45
C GLU A 270 18.53 5.89 1.22
N THR A 271 18.57 5.28 0.03
CA THR A 271 18.18 5.91 -1.24
C THR A 271 16.73 6.38 -1.20
N SER A 272 15.79 5.53 -0.76
CA SER A 272 14.39 5.92 -0.60
C SER A 272 14.28 7.12 0.35
N LEU A 273 14.93 7.07 1.52
CA LEU A 273 14.84 8.14 2.52
C LEU A 273 15.42 9.48 2.03
N LYS A 274 16.53 9.47 1.29
CA LYS A 274 17.09 10.68 0.66
C LYS A 274 16.13 11.27 -0.37
N LEU A 275 15.55 10.42 -1.20
CA LEU A 275 14.61 10.85 -2.23
C LEU A 275 13.30 11.39 -1.63
N TRP A 276 12.82 10.79 -0.55
CA TRP A 276 11.69 11.30 0.24
C TRP A 276 12.01 12.66 0.85
N GLY A 277 13.21 12.82 1.42
CA GLY A 277 13.67 14.12 1.94
C GLY A 277 13.65 15.21 0.88
N LEU A 278 14.12 14.90 -0.33
CA LEU A 278 14.04 15.81 -1.48
C LEU A 278 12.59 16.13 -1.87
N ALA A 279 11.72 15.12 -1.93
CA ALA A 279 10.32 15.33 -2.24
C ALA A 279 9.62 16.23 -1.19
N PHE A 280 9.99 16.11 0.08
CA PHE A 280 9.45 16.94 1.16
C PHE A 280 9.94 18.39 1.09
N GLU A 281 11.21 18.60 0.73
CA GLU A 281 11.77 19.93 0.49
C GLU A 281 11.05 20.65 -0.66
N ARG A 282 10.56 19.90 -1.65
CA ARG A 282 9.87 20.41 -2.84
C ARG A 282 8.35 20.46 -2.72
N LEU A 283 7.79 20.42 -1.50
CA LEU A 283 6.34 20.58 -1.35
C LEU A 283 5.90 21.98 -1.80
N PHE A 284 4.89 22.05 -2.64
CA PHE A 284 4.29 23.30 -3.13
C PHE A 284 2.77 23.15 -3.23
N TYR A 285 2.05 24.27 -3.34
CA TYR A 285 0.62 24.25 -3.62
C TYR A 285 0.38 24.28 -5.14
N ASP A 286 -0.32 23.27 -5.64
CA ASP A 286 -0.72 23.16 -7.03
C ASP A 286 -2.16 23.65 -7.21
N GLU A 287 -2.30 24.87 -7.74
CA GLU A 287 -3.60 25.49 -8.02
C GLU A 287 -4.45 24.68 -9.02
N SER A 288 -3.82 23.90 -9.91
CA SER A 288 -4.54 23.13 -10.93
C SER A 288 -5.30 21.96 -10.31
N PHE A 289 -4.71 21.34 -9.27
CA PHE A 289 -5.34 20.25 -8.53
C PHE A 289 -6.02 20.70 -7.23
N ASP A 290 -5.79 21.95 -6.79
CA ASP A 290 -6.13 22.41 -5.44
C ASP A 290 -5.58 21.42 -4.40
N ALA A 291 -4.26 21.22 -4.45
CA ALA A 291 -3.57 20.15 -3.74
C ALA A 291 -2.18 20.58 -3.26
N ILE A 292 -1.69 19.92 -2.20
CA ILE A 292 -0.26 19.91 -1.91
C ILE A 292 0.41 18.94 -2.87
N ALA A 293 1.44 19.40 -3.57
CA ALA A 293 2.13 18.62 -4.56
C ALA A 293 3.65 18.55 -4.30
N THR A 294 4.28 17.54 -4.88
CA THR A 294 5.74 17.42 -4.97
C THR A 294 6.13 16.80 -6.31
N ALA A 295 7.40 16.91 -6.67
CA ALA A 295 7.94 16.50 -7.97
C ALA A 295 9.27 15.77 -7.83
N ILE A 296 9.37 14.64 -8.53
CA ILE A 296 10.57 13.82 -8.65
C ILE A 296 10.92 13.70 -10.14
N THR A 297 12.05 14.25 -10.53
CA THR A 297 12.53 14.21 -11.92
C THR A 297 13.30 12.92 -12.19
N LEU A 298 13.53 12.63 -13.47
CA LEU A 298 14.37 11.53 -13.91
C LEU A 298 15.83 11.77 -13.52
N GLU A 299 16.27 13.03 -13.49
CA GLU A 299 17.59 13.41 -12.98
C GLU A 299 17.74 13.04 -11.50
N ASP A 300 16.72 13.26 -10.67
CA ASP A 300 16.77 12.86 -9.25
C ASP A 300 16.88 11.34 -9.11
N ILE A 301 16.09 10.60 -9.89
CA ILE A 301 16.11 9.14 -9.91
C ILE A 301 17.50 8.63 -10.28
N GLN A 302 18.11 9.19 -11.32
CA GLN A 302 19.47 8.84 -11.76
C GLN A 302 20.52 9.23 -10.73
N ARG A 303 20.42 10.44 -10.15
CA ARG A 303 21.36 10.97 -9.15
C ARG A 303 21.47 10.08 -7.91
N TYR A 304 20.36 9.50 -7.47
CA TYR A 304 20.33 8.61 -6.31
C TYR A 304 20.40 7.12 -6.67
N GLU A 305 20.56 6.78 -7.95
CA GLU A 305 20.49 5.40 -8.47
C GLU A 305 19.21 4.68 -7.98
N ALA A 306 18.12 5.44 -7.89
CA ALA A 306 16.86 4.99 -7.34
C ALA A 306 16.08 4.17 -8.37
N ASN A 307 15.28 3.24 -7.88
CA ASN A 307 14.31 2.53 -8.70
C ASN A 307 12.87 2.95 -8.36
N THR A 308 11.90 2.26 -8.93
CA THR A 308 10.49 2.62 -8.72
C THR A 308 10.02 2.40 -7.28
N GLU A 309 10.53 1.37 -6.61
CA GLU A 309 10.19 1.01 -5.22
C GLU A 309 10.65 2.07 -4.23
N ASP A 310 11.76 2.78 -4.52
CA ASP A 310 12.27 3.85 -3.65
C ASP A 310 11.32 5.06 -3.53
N ILE A 311 10.41 5.21 -4.49
CA ILE A 311 9.43 6.31 -4.56
C ILE A 311 8.06 5.88 -4.00
N GLU A 312 7.82 4.57 -3.87
CA GLU A 312 6.54 4.05 -3.40
C GLU A 312 6.27 4.46 -1.95
N GLY A 313 5.04 4.90 -1.69
CA GLY A 313 4.56 5.27 -0.36
C GLY A 313 4.59 6.76 -0.05
N ILE A 314 5.29 7.60 -0.83
CA ILE A 314 5.34 9.06 -0.60
C ILE A 314 3.93 9.67 -0.58
N SER A 315 3.11 9.35 -1.58
CA SER A 315 1.75 9.91 -1.68
C SER A 315 0.85 9.49 -0.53
N ASN A 316 0.95 8.24 -0.08
CA ASN A 316 0.21 7.73 1.08
C ASN A 316 0.68 8.40 2.38
N PHE A 317 2.00 8.54 2.56
CA PHE A 317 2.59 9.19 3.73
C PHE A 317 2.17 10.67 3.81
N LEU A 318 2.31 11.43 2.72
CA LEU A 318 1.88 12.82 2.67
C LEU A 318 0.37 12.96 2.94
N ASN A 319 -0.46 12.11 2.34
CA ASN A 319 -1.90 12.08 2.59
C ASN A 319 -2.24 11.75 4.05
N ALA A 320 -1.40 10.98 4.75
CA ALA A 320 -1.58 10.67 6.17
C ALA A 320 -1.07 11.79 7.10
N MET A 321 -0.02 12.50 6.72
CA MET A 321 0.71 13.41 7.61
C MET A 321 0.36 14.90 7.46
N LEU A 322 -0.19 15.31 6.32
CA LEU A 322 -0.59 16.71 6.13
C LEU A 322 -1.75 17.08 7.06
N ASP A 323 -1.87 18.35 7.41
CA ASP A 323 -2.98 18.82 8.23
C ASP A 323 -4.31 18.84 7.44
N GLU A 324 -5.41 19.17 8.10
CA GLU A 324 -6.74 19.17 7.49
C GLU A 324 -6.98 20.33 6.52
N THR A 325 -6.01 21.25 6.36
CA THR A 325 -6.19 22.42 5.48
C THR A 325 -6.17 22.04 4.00
N HIS A 326 -5.53 20.93 3.64
CA HIS A 326 -5.44 20.44 2.27
C HIS A 326 -5.93 19.00 2.17
N GLU A 327 -7.01 18.79 1.43
CA GLU A 327 -7.64 17.47 1.30
C GLU A 327 -6.95 16.55 0.28
N VAL A 328 -6.16 17.11 -0.64
CA VAL A 328 -5.61 16.42 -1.82
C VAL A 328 -4.10 16.53 -1.85
N VAL A 329 -3.45 15.43 -2.24
CA VAL A 329 -2.01 15.35 -2.48
C VAL A 329 -1.72 14.85 -3.88
N VAL A 330 -0.74 15.44 -4.55
CA VAL A 330 -0.22 14.96 -5.84
C VAL A 330 1.28 14.71 -5.78
N VAL A 331 1.72 13.52 -6.16
CA VAL A 331 3.14 13.23 -6.40
C VAL A 331 3.36 13.12 -7.90
N TYR A 332 4.09 14.09 -8.46
CA TYR A 332 4.54 14.08 -9.84
C TYR A 332 5.86 13.33 -9.96
N ARG A 333 5.98 12.48 -10.98
CA ARG A 333 7.20 11.72 -11.24
C ARG A 333 7.44 11.54 -12.73
N GLU A 334 8.66 11.79 -13.18
CA GLU A 334 9.11 11.40 -14.52
C GLU A 334 9.43 9.90 -14.62
N THR A 335 9.11 9.31 -15.77
CA THR A 335 9.42 7.92 -16.10
C THR A 335 10.42 7.84 -17.24
N ASP A 336 11.17 6.76 -17.27
CA ASP A 336 12.17 6.42 -18.29
C ASP A 336 11.63 6.44 -19.73
N ASP A 337 10.34 6.14 -19.90
CA ASP A 337 9.65 6.23 -21.19
C ASP A 337 9.24 7.66 -21.62
N GLY A 338 9.83 8.69 -21.02
CA GLY A 338 9.62 10.09 -21.39
C GLY A 338 8.23 10.62 -21.06
N ALA A 339 7.62 10.10 -19.99
CA ALA A 339 6.31 10.51 -19.53
C ALA A 339 6.36 11.05 -18.10
N VAL A 340 5.32 11.78 -17.70
CA VAL A 340 5.08 12.17 -16.31
C VAL A 340 3.89 11.39 -15.77
N LYS A 341 4.08 10.70 -14.66
CA LYS A 341 3.00 10.11 -13.86
C LYS A 341 2.63 11.04 -12.72
N GLY A 342 1.33 11.20 -12.48
CA GLY A 342 0.79 11.82 -11.28
C GLY A 342 0.11 10.77 -10.42
N SER A 343 0.48 10.71 -9.13
CA SER A 343 -0.21 9.89 -8.12
C SER A 343 -1.01 10.80 -7.20
N VAL A 344 -2.33 10.68 -7.24
CA VAL A 344 -3.24 11.55 -6.49
C VAL A 344 -3.87 10.78 -5.32
N ARG A 345 -3.88 11.40 -4.15
CA ARG A 345 -4.54 10.90 -2.93
C ARG A 345 -5.43 11.97 -2.34
N SER A 346 -6.50 11.54 -1.66
CA SER A 346 -7.44 12.45 -1.03
C SER A 346 -8.06 11.85 0.22
N ARG A 347 -8.43 12.71 1.17
CA ARG A 347 -9.16 12.35 2.40
C ARG A 347 -10.68 12.35 2.25
N GLY A 348 -11.23 12.89 1.16
CA GLY A 348 -12.69 12.95 0.98
C GLY A 348 -13.16 13.28 -0.44
N ARG A 349 -12.41 14.11 -1.16
CA ARG A 349 -12.66 14.51 -2.54
C ARG A 349 -12.51 13.36 -3.52
N ASN A 350 -13.38 13.30 -4.54
CA ASN A 350 -13.29 12.32 -5.63
C ASN A 350 -12.19 12.69 -6.63
N VAL A 351 -10.99 12.16 -6.44
CA VAL A 351 -9.81 12.46 -7.27
C VAL A 351 -9.76 11.65 -8.57
N ALA A 352 -10.51 10.55 -8.69
CA ALA A 352 -10.59 9.79 -9.94
C ALA A 352 -11.14 10.62 -11.10
N LYS A 353 -12.26 11.32 -10.85
CA LYS A 353 -12.87 12.21 -11.85
C LYS A 353 -11.98 13.40 -12.20
N GLN A 354 -11.23 13.90 -11.22
CA GLN A 354 -10.30 15.01 -11.43
C GLN A 354 -9.12 14.59 -12.33
N ALA A 355 -8.51 13.43 -12.02
CA ALA A 355 -7.43 12.87 -12.84
C ALA A 355 -7.89 12.54 -14.27
N GLU A 356 -9.11 12.00 -14.43
CA GLU A 356 -9.74 11.76 -15.73
C GLU A 356 -9.93 13.06 -16.52
N ALA A 357 -10.55 14.08 -15.91
CA ALA A 357 -10.84 15.35 -16.56
C ALA A 357 -9.58 16.12 -16.99
N MET A 358 -8.50 16.06 -16.22
CA MET A 358 -7.29 16.82 -16.50
C MET A 358 -6.35 16.12 -17.48
N TYR A 359 -6.17 14.80 -17.33
CA TYR A 359 -5.12 14.06 -18.04
C TYR A 359 -5.56 12.70 -18.59
N GLY A 360 -6.86 12.39 -18.62
CA GLY A 360 -7.35 11.09 -19.06
C GLY A 360 -6.91 9.95 -18.15
N GLY A 361 -6.67 10.24 -16.87
CA GLY A 361 -6.35 9.27 -15.84
C GLY A 361 -7.58 8.54 -15.29
N GLY A 362 -7.42 7.96 -14.10
CA GLY A 362 -8.50 7.26 -13.41
C GLY A 362 -8.06 6.63 -12.10
N GLY A 363 -8.96 5.86 -11.48
CA GLY A 363 -8.72 5.14 -10.23
C GLY A 363 -9.95 5.11 -9.34
N HIS A 364 -9.72 5.05 -8.02
CA HIS A 364 -10.76 5.07 -7.01
C HIS A 364 -11.04 6.49 -6.52
N LYS A 365 -12.20 6.68 -5.87
CA LYS A 365 -12.64 7.97 -5.35
C LYS A 365 -11.54 8.70 -4.57
N LEU A 366 -10.80 8.01 -3.70
CA LEU A 366 -9.80 8.62 -2.82
C LEU A 366 -8.33 8.43 -3.29
N ALA A 367 -8.13 7.70 -4.39
CA ALA A 367 -6.81 7.35 -4.89
C ALA A 367 -6.87 7.19 -6.42
N ALA A 368 -6.19 8.07 -7.15
CA ALA A 368 -6.18 8.07 -8.60
C ALA A 368 -4.77 8.27 -9.15
N GLY A 369 -4.62 8.10 -10.45
CA GLY A 369 -3.40 8.44 -11.15
C GLY A 369 -3.64 8.76 -12.61
N PHE A 370 -2.64 9.40 -13.22
CA PHE A 370 -2.63 9.72 -14.63
C PHE A 370 -1.21 9.62 -15.19
N LYS A 371 -1.11 9.50 -16.51
CA LYS A 371 0.17 9.45 -17.23
C LYS A 371 0.12 10.36 -18.44
N VAL A 372 0.98 11.37 -18.45
CA VAL A 372 1.14 12.32 -19.57
C VAL A 372 2.36 11.89 -20.38
N LYS A 373 2.14 11.35 -21.58
CA LYS A 373 3.22 10.94 -22.49
C LYS A 373 3.94 12.15 -23.10
N ASN A 374 5.19 11.96 -23.49
CA ASN A 374 6.04 12.97 -24.13
C ASN A 374 6.05 14.27 -23.31
N ALA A 375 6.36 14.17 -22.03
CA ALA A 375 6.35 15.30 -21.12
C ALA A 375 7.50 15.22 -20.12
N HIS A 376 7.90 16.37 -19.61
CA HIS A 376 8.85 16.52 -18.51
C HIS A 376 8.31 17.46 -17.44
N LEU A 377 8.93 17.44 -16.27
CA LEU A 377 8.69 18.33 -15.16
C LEU A 377 9.65 19.52 -15.27
N LYS A 378 9.09 20.73 -15.21
CA LYS A 378 9.85 21.97 -15.18
C LYS A 378 9.52 22.73 -13.90
N GLU A 379 10.57 23.16 -13.21
CA GLU A 379 10.48 24.02 -12.03
C GLU A 379 10.54 25.49 -12.43
N ASP A 380 9.76 26.31 -11.72
CA ASP A 380 9.68 27.76 -11.86
C ASP A 380 9.25 28.37 -10.52
N ASP A 381 10.20 29.00 -9.81
CA ASP A 381 10.02 29.65 -8.51
C ASP A 381 9.38 28.74 -7.43
N GLY A 382 9.92 27.52 -7.30
CA GLY A 382 9.47 26.49 -6.37
C GLY A 382 8.23 25.72 -6.83
N ILE A 383 7.64 26.07 -7.98
CA ILE A 383 6.44 25.42 -8.51
C ILE A 383 6.82 24.49 -9.66
N TRP A 384 6.35 23.24 -9.60
CA TRP A 384 6.61 22.25 -10.64
C TRP A 384 5.41 22.08 -11.57
N LYS A 385 5.66 22.09 -12.88
CA LYS A 385 4.64 21.97 -13.93
C LYS A 385 4.97 20.87 -14.92
N ILE A 386 3.93 20.22 -15.45
CA ILE A 386 4.05 19.26 -16.56
C ILE A 386 4.15 20.03 -17.87
N VAL A 387 5.25 19.85 -18.60
CA VAL A 387 5.47 20.46 -19.92
C VAL A 387 5.48 19.36 -20.98
N LYS A 388 4.53 19.42 -21.92
CA LYS A 388 4.48 18.49 -23.06
C LYS A 388 5.48 18.92 -24.13
N HIS A 389 6.22 17.96 -24.66
CA HIS A 389 6.98 18.15 -25.89
C HIS A 389 5.98 18.15 -27.06
N LEU A 390 5.94 19.27 -27.81
CA LEU A 390 5.21 19.31 -29.07
C LEU A 390 5.90 18.33 -30.03
N GLN A 391 5.15 17.38 -30.60
CA GLN A 391 5.65 16.59 -31.72
C GLN A 391 5.90 17.56 -32.89
N SER A 392 7.15 17.62 -33.35
CA SER A 392 7.52 18.29 -34.60
C SER A 392 7.07 17.44 -35.78
N ASP A 393 5.76 17.29 -35.97
CA ASP A 393 5.17 16.63 -37.14
C ASP A 393 3.92 17.37 -37.59
N GLN A 394 4.10 18.64 -37.99
CA GLN A 394 3.36 19.27 -39.08
C GLN A 394 4.26 20.35 -39.68
N ALA A 395 5.13 19.96 -40.63
CA ALA A 395 5.60 20.91 -41.62
C ALA A 395 4.37 21.39 -42.41
N PRO A 396 4.09 22.70 -42.52
CA PRO A 396 3.05 23.16 -43.41
C PRO A 396 3.48 22.83 -44.83
N ASN A 397 2.73 21.93 -45.49
CA ASN A 397 2.79 21.78 -46.94
C ASN A 397 2.37 23.11 -47.55
N PHE A 398 3.34 23.94 -47.90
CA PHE A 398 3.15 25.00 -48.87
C PHE A 398 2.92 24.32 -50.22
N VAL A 399 1.66 24.26 -50.64
CA VAL A 399 1.30 24.00 -52.04
C VAL A 399 1.46 25.34 -52.77
N SER A 400 2.35 25.35 -53.74
CA SER A 400 2.60 26.44 -54.71
C SER A 400 1.42 26.66 -55.64
#